data_AF-A0A945P052-F1
#
_entry.id   AF-A0A945P052-F1
#
_cell.length_a   1.000
_cell.length_b   1.000
_cell.length_c   1.000
_cell.angle_alpha   90.00
_cell.angle_beta   90.00
_cell.angle_gamma   90.00
#
_symmetry.space_group_name_H-M   'P 1'
#
loop_
_entity.id
_entity.type
_entity.pdbx_description
1 polymer ?
#
loop_
_entity_poly.entity_id
_entity_poly.type
_entity_poly.pdbx_seq_one_letter_code
_entity_poly.pdbx_strand_id
1 'polypeptide(L)'
;MKLVIEFMKSILSMKPPWPVWVAGLMGLNMVGPLFFIQTPEAQAVLAATLAGAMFMMFLFSRYGFVRLLGLGHVFWVPLVVWLWGRFSEIGLNTTFGIWLTSVLVVNILSLIIDLIDVSLYIRGDRRPMEIASS
;
A
#
# COMPACT_ATOMS: atom_id res chain seq x y z
N MET A 1 19.43 -7.02 4.17
CA MET A 1 18.59 -8.12 4.70
C MET A 1 18.02 -7.81 6.09
N LYS A 2 18.83 -7.40 7.08
CA LYS A 2 18.37 -7.09 8.45
C LYS A 2 17.17 -6.11 8.49
N LEU A 3 17.24 -5.00 7.76
CA LEU A 3 16.17 -3.98 7.71
C LEU A 3 14.82 -4.54 7.22
N VAL A 4 14.84 -5.38 6.19
CA VAL A 4 13.61 -6.01 5.64
C VAL A 4 13.02 -7.00 6.65
N ILE A 5 13.87 -7.77 7.33
CA ILE A 5 13.41 -8.71 8.37
C ILE A 5 12.78 -7.94 9.54
N GLU A 6 13.37 -6.84 9.97
CA GLU A 6 12.82 -5.97 11.02
C GLU A 6 11.49 -5.36 10.59
N PHE A 7 11.39 -4.86 9.36
CA PHE A 7 10.15 -4.33 8.81
C PHE A 7 9.02 -5.38 8.80
N MET A 8 9.31 -6.60 8.31
CA MET A 8 8.34 -7.68 8.29
C MET A 8 7.94 -8.12 9.71
N LYS A 9 8.89 -8.16 10.65
CA LYS A 9 8.59 -8.43 12.07
C LYS A 9 7.66 -7.35 12.65
N SER A 10 7.90 -6.07 12.33
CA SER A 10 7.02 -4.98 12.77
C SER A 10 5.61 -5.14 12.23
N ILE A 11 5.44 -5.47 10.94
CA ILE A 11 4.11 -5.75 10.36
C ILE A 11 3.43 -6.91 11.07
N LEU A 12 4.13 -8.04 11.26
CA LEU A 12 3.56 -9.22 11.89
C LEU A 12 3.24 -9.03 13.38
N SER A 13 3.89 -8.06 14.03
CA SER A 13 3.61 -7.68 15.42
C SER A 13 2.41 -6.72 15.58
N MET A 14 1.83 -6.23 14.48
CA MET A 14 0.64 -5.38 14.57
C MET A 14 -0.56 -6.17 15.09
N LYS A 15 -1.47 -5.49 15.79
CA LYS A 15 -2.72 -6.11 16.22
C LYS A 15 -3.56 -6.54 14.99
N PRO A 16 -4.26 -7.68 15.05
CA PRO A 16 -5.27 -8.01 14.04
C PRO A 16 -6.30 -6.86 13.90
N PRO A 17 -6.77 -6.55 12.68
CA PRO A 17 -6.62 -7.29 11.42
C PRO A 17 -5.44 -6.84 10.53
N TRP A 18 -4.58 -5.93 11.00
CA TRP A 18 -3.61 -5.22 10.15
C TRP A 18 -2.60 -6.11 9.40
N PRO A 19 -2.02 -7.19 9.99
CA PRO A 19 -1.10 -8.04 9.24
C PRO A 19 -1.75 -8.70 8.02
N VAL A 20 -3.03 -9.09 8.14
CA VAL A 20 -3.81 -9.67 7.04
C VAL A 20 -4.13 -8.62 5.98
N TRP A 21 -4.47 -7.40 6.40
CA TRP A 21 -4.68 -6.27 5.50
C TRP A 21 -3.43 -5.98 4.65
N VAL A 22 -2.25 -5.89 5.27
CA VAL A 22 -0.98 -5.66 4.57
C VAL A 22 -0.64 -6.83 3.65
N ALA A 23 -0.86 -8.07 4.07
CA ALA A 23 -0.66 -9.23 3.20
C ALA A 23 -1.59 -9.19 1.97
N GLY A 24 -2.85 -8.79 2.15
CA GLY A 24 -3.81 -8.57 1.06
C GLY A 24 -3.34 -7.47 0.10
N LEU A 25 -2.82 -6.36 0.62
CA LEU A 25 -2.23 -5.28 -0.19
C LEU A 25 -1.06 -5.78 -1.03
N MET A 26 -0.13 -6.54 -0.44
CA MET A 26 0.99 -7.14 -1.16
C MET A 26 0.48 -8.10 -2.24
N GLY A 27 -0.52 -8.93 -1.93
CA GLY A 27 -1.14 -9.82 -2.91
C GLY A 27 -1.73 -9.05 -4.10
N LEU A 28 -2.53 -8.01 -3.85
CA LEU A 28 -3.21 -7.27 -4.91
C LEU A 28 -2.29 -6.38 -5.73
N ASN A 29 -1.34 -5.69 -5.10
CA ASN A 29 -0.51 -4.65 -5.74
C ASN A 29 0.88 -5.13 -6.18
N MET A 30 1.40 -6.22 -5.61
CA MET A 30 2.70 -6.79 -6.01
C MET A 30 2.54 -8.05 -6.83
N VAL A 31 1.69 -8.99 -6.39
CA VAL A 31 1.53 -10.30 -7.06
C VAL A 31 0.49 -10.22 -8.17
N GLY A 32 -0.65 -9.56 -7.91
CA GLY A 32 -1.76 -9.39 -8.85
C GLY A 32 -1.37 -8.85 -10.24
N PRO A 33 -0.56 -7.78 -10.34
CA PRO A 33 -0.16 -7.25 -11.64
C PRO A 33 0.65 -8.23 -12.50
N LEU A 34 1.34 -9.20 -11.90
CA LEU A 34 2.18 -10.15 -12.63
C LEU A 34 1.34 -11.05 -13.56
N PHE A 35 0.08 -11.32 -13.20
CA PHE A 35 -0.85 -12.07 -14.05
C PHE A 35 -1.36 -11.29 -15.26
N PHE A 36 -1.23 -9.95 -15.24
CA PHE A 36 -1.75 -9.05 -16.27
C PHE A 36 -0.65 -8.12 -16.81
N ILE A 37 0.63 -8.50 -16.67
CA ILE A 37 1.78 -7.63 -16.89
C ILE A 37 1.90 -7.10 -18.33
N GLN A 38 1.17 -7.68 -19.28
CA GLN A 38 1.07 -7.21 -20.66
C GLN A 38 0.21 -5.93 -20.78
N THR A 39 -0.54 -5.57 -19.74
CA THR A 39 -1.39 -4.38 -19.71
C THR A 39 -0.66 -3.19 -19.09
N PRO A 40 -0.84 -1.96 -19.61
CA PRO A 40 -0.22 -0.77 -19.04
C PRO A 40 -0.70 -0.48 -17.61
N GLU A 41 -1.94 -0.85 -17.26
CA GLU A 41 -2.49 -0.68 -15.92
C GLU A 41 -1.73 -1.54 -14.90
N ALA A 42 -1.48 -2.81 -15.23
CA ALA A 42 -0.71 -3.70 -14.36
C ALA A 42 0.74 -3.21 -14.19
N GLN A 43 1.37 -2.78 -15.28
CA GLN A 43 2.72 -2.22 -15.22
C GLN A 43 2.77 -0.97 -14.33
N ALA A 44 1.78 -0.08 -14.44
CA ALA A 44 1.68 1.11 -13.61
C ALA A 44 1.46 0.79 -12.12
N VAL A 45 0.57 -0.16 -11.81
CA VAL A 45 0.33 -0.62 -10.43
C VAL A 45 1.62 -1.19 -9.84
N LEU A 46 2.31 -2.06 -10.56
CA LEU A 46 3.56 -2.66 -10.11
C LEU A 46 4.66 -1.60 -9.92
N ALA A 47 4.82 -0.69 -10.88
CA ALA A 47 5.82 0.38 -10.81
C ALA A 47 5.58 1.31 -9.62
N ALA A 48 4.35 1.75 -9.39
CA ALA A 48 3.99 2.59 -8.25
C ALA A 48 4.21 1.85 -6.92
N THR A 49 3.91 0.55 -6.88
CA THR A 49 4.12 -0.29 -5.69
C THR A 49 5.59 -0.47 -5.38
N LEU A 50 6.44 -0.70 -6.38
CA LEU A 50 7.88 -0.79 -6.20
C LEU A 50 8.49 0.55 -5.75
N ALA A 51 8.08 1.66 -6.38
CA ALA A 51 8.49 3.00 -5.98
C ALA A 51 8.08 3.31 -4.52
N GLY A 52 6.83 3.00 -4.16
CA GLY A 52 6.32 3.17 -2.81
C GLY A 52 7.04 2.29 -1.80
N ALA A 53 7.31 1.03 -2.12
CA ALA A 53 8.06 0.11 -1.26
C ALA A 53 9.49 0.63 -1.01
N MET A 54 10.19 1.10 -2.04
CA MET A 54 11.53 1.70 -1.88
C MET A 54 11.48 2.93 -0.97
N PHE A 55 10.51 3.82 -1.18
CA PHE A 55 10.37 5.02 -0.37
C PHE A 55 9.96 4.70 1.08
N MET A 56 9.07 3.74 1.28
CA MET A 56 8.69 3.25 2.61
C MET A 56 9.88 2.66 3.36
N MET A 57 10.71 1.85 2.70
CA MET A 57 11.94 1.31 3.31
C MET A 57 12.93 2.42 3.67
N PHE A 58 13.05 3.46 2.85
CA PHE A 58 13.84 4.64 3.16
C PHE A 58 13.32 5.37 4.41
N LEU A 59 12.01 5.59 4.51
CA LEU A 59 11.39 6.21 5.69
C LEU A 59 11.58 5.35 6.94
N PHE A 60 11.36 4.04 6.84
CA PHE A 60 11.55 3.09 7.92
C PHE A 60 12.98 3.11 8.45
N SER A 61 13.97 3.17 7.57
CA SER A 61 15.39 3.23 7.96
C SER A 61 15.76 4.49 8.77
N ARG A 62 15.00 5.58 8.63
CA ARG A 62 15.26 6.86 9.31
C ARG A 62 14.41 7.08 10.56
N TYR A 63 13.15 6.66 10.50
CA TYR A 63 12.14 7.02 11.52
C TYR A 63 11.56 5.80 12.25
N GLY A 64 11.89 4.58 11.82
CA GLY A 64 11.34 3.34 12.38
C GLY A 64 9.89 3.07 11.96
N PHE A 65 9.22 2.17 12.69
CA PHE A 65 7.84 1.75 12.42
C PHE A 65 6.80 2.73 12.98
N VAL A 66 6.76 3.93 12.40
CA VAL A 66 5.85 5.01 12.82
C VAL A 66 4.79 5.31 11.76
N ARG A 67 3.73 6.01 12.17
CA ARG A 67 2.61 6.42 11.30
C ARG A 67 3.03 7.19 10.03
N LEU A 68 4.19 7.83 10.03
CA LEU A 68 4.77 8.51 8.86
C LEU A 68 5.00 7.57 7.66
N LEU A 69 5.09 6.25 7.89
CA LEU A 69 5.28 5.26 6.83
C LEU A 69 4.15 5.27 5.78
N GLY A 70 2.96 5.77 6.11
CA GLY A 70 1.87 5.94 5.13
C GLY A 70 2.23 6.85 3.95
N LEU A 71 3.24 7.73 4.10
CA LEU A 71 3.80 8.49 2.98
C LEU A 71 4.43 7.61 1.88
N GLY A 72 4.78 6.36 2.19
CA GLY A 72 5.20 5.37 1.21
C GLY A 72 4.20 5.19 0.07
N HIS A 73 2.91 5.37 0.35
CA HIS A 73 1.84 5.21 -0.63
C HIS A 73 1.54 6.49 -1.45
N VAL A 74 2.33 7.55 -1.31
CA VAL A 74 2.14 8.80 -2.10
C VAL A 74 2.10 8.53 -3.60
N PHE A 75 2.83 7.51 -4.07
CA PHE A 75 2.85 7.09 -5.48
C PHE A 75 1.54 6.43 -5.95
N TRP A 76 0.70 5.95 -5.03
CA TRP A 76 -0.62 5.44 -5.37
C TRP A 76 -1.62 6.55 -5.67
N VAL A 77 -1.41 7.78 -5.20
CA VAL A 77 -2.31 8.92 -5.47
C VAL A 77 -2.44 9.19 -6.98
N PRO A 78 -1.35 9.46 -7.74
CA PRO A 78 -1.47 9.68 -9.18
C PRO A 78 -1.95 8.41 -9.91
N LEU A 79 -1.57 7.22 -9.43
CA LEU A 79 -2.02 5.94 -10.00
C LEU A 79 -3.55 5.80 -9.89
N VAL A 80 -4.13 6.01 -8.71
CA VAL A 80 -5.57 5.90 -8.48
C VAL A 80 -6.33 6.91 -9.33
N VAL A 81 -5.84 8.15 -9.43
CA VAL A 81 -6.46 9.18 -10.29
C VAL A 81 -6.45 8.75 -11.75
N TRP A 82 -5.34 8.20 -12.24
CA TRP A 82 -5.23 7.72 -13.61
C TRP A 82 -6.11 6.50 -13.88
N LEU A 83 -6.10 5.51 -12.98
CA LEU A 83 -6.94 4.30 -13.09
C LEU A 83 -8.44 4.64 -13.03
N TRP A 84 -8.84 5.60 -12.20
CA TRP A 84 -10.22 6.07 -12.13
C TRP A 84 -10.71 6.61 -13.48
N GLY A 85 -9.87 7.38 -14.18
CA GLY A 85 -10.19 7.91 -15.51
C GLY A 85 -10.39 6.82 -16.58
N ARG A 86 -9.81 5.63 -16.38
CA ARG A 86 -9.92 4.50 -17.31
C ARG A 86 -10.95 3.46 -16.85
N PHE A 87 -11.58 3.68 -15.70
CA PHE A 87 -12.52 2.73 -15.11
C PHE A 87 -13.74 2.46 -16.01
N SER A 88 -14.25 3.48 -16.71
CA SER A 88 -15.39 3.32 -17.62
C SER A 88 -15.08 2.44 -18.85
N GLU A 89 -13.81 2.29 -19.21
CA GLU A 89 -13.37 1.45 -20.33
C GLU A 89 -13.22 -0.02 -19.90
N ILE A 90 -13.14 -0.28 -18.58
CA ILE A 90 -12.74 -1.56 -18.02
C ILE A 90 -13.96 -2.23 -17.41
N GLY A 91 -14.57 -3.14 -18.17
CA GLY A 91 -15.76 -3.88 -17.73
C GLY A 91 -15.46 -4.86 -16.59
N LEU A 92 -16.36 -4.93 -15.60
CA LEU A 92 -16.31 -5.86 -14.45
C LEU A 92 -16.55 -7.34 -14.83
N ASN A 93 -16.83 -7.62 -16.09
CA ASN A 93 -17.15 -8.97 -16.58
C ASN A 93 -15.88 -9.81 -16.81
N THR A 94 -14.69 -9.24 -16.62
CA THR A 94 -13.41 -9.91 -16.84
C THR A 94 -12.61 -10.01 -15.55
N THR A 95 -11.77 -11.04 -15.42
CA THR A 95 -10.86 -11.20 -14.26
C THR A 95 -9.95 -9.99 -14.09
N PHE A 96 -9.48 -9.40 -15.20
CA PHE A 96 -8.68 -8.17 -15.18
C PHE A 96 -9.46 -6.99 -14.59
N GLY A 97 -10.70 -6.78 -15.04
CA GLY A 97 -11.55 -5.71 -14.52
C GLY A 97 -11.89 -5.86 -13.04
N ILE A 98 -12.17 -7.09 -12.59
CA ILE A 98 -12.40 -7.38 -11.16
C ILE A 98 -11.14 -7.10 -10.34
N TRP A 99 -9.98 -7.55 -10.82
CA TRP A 99 -8.70 -7.29 -10.14
C TRP A 99 -8.39 -5.80 -10.07
N LEU A 100 -8.53 -5.07 -11.18
CA LEU A 100 -8.21 -3.64 -11.22
C LEU A 100 -9.17 -2.81 -10.35
N THR A 101 -10.45 -3.18 -10.33
CA THR A 101 -11.44 -2.57 -9.43
C THR A 101 -11.07 -2.82 -7.97
N SER A 102 -10.64 -4.05 -7.66
CA SER A 102 -10.18 -4.41 -6.32
C SER A 102 -8.96 -3.59 -5.91
N VAL A 103 -7.97 -3.42 -6.79
CA VAL A 103 -6.81 -2.54 -6.58
C VAL A 103 -7.25 -1.10 -6.32
N LEU A 104 -8.15 -0.56 -7.14
CA LEU A 104 -8.65 0.80 -7.01
C LEU A 104 -9.31 1.03 -5.65
N VAL A 105 -10.27 0.18 -5.27
CA VAL A 105 -11.01 0.29 -4.01
C VAL A 105 -10.08 0.14 -2.81
N VAL A 106 -9.24 -0.89 -2.81
CA VAL A 106 -8.35 -1.18 -1.68
C VAL A 106 -7.26 -0.11 -1.52
N ASN A 107 -6.74 0.44 -2.61
CA ASN A 107 -5.76 1.52 -2.55
C ASN A 107 -6.39 2.83 -2.06
N ILE A 108 -7.62 3.15 -2.48
CA ILE A 108 -8.35 4.31 -1.94
C ILE A 108 -8.55 4.19 -0.44
N LEU A 109 -9.02 3.03 0.05
CA LEU A 109 -9.19 2.78 1.48
C LEU A 109 -7.86 2.94 2.24
N SER A 110 -6.77 2.41 1.68
CA SER A 110 -5.44 2.52 2.29
C SER A 110 -4.95 3.97 2.34
N LEU A 111 -5.12 4.73 1.25
CA LEU A 111 -4.75 6.15 1.21
C LEU A 111 -5.51 6.99 2.23
N ILE A 112 -6.78 6.67 2.51
CA ILE A 112 -7.55 7.33 3.58
C ILE A 112 -6.93 7.04 4.95
N ILE A 113 -6.57 5.78 5.21
CA ILE A 113 -5.91 5.37 6.46
C ILE A 113 -4.56 6.09 6.59
N ASP A 114 -3.76 6.10 5.53
CA ASP A 114 -2.45 6.77 5.51
C ASP A 114 -2.57 8.27 5.77
N LEU A 115 -3.59 8.93 5.21
CA LEU A 115 -3.83 10.36 5.42
C LEU A 115 -4.16 10.66 6.89
N ILE A 116 -4.98 9.82 7.52
CA ILE A 116 -5.31 9.93 8.94
C ILE A 116 -4.04 9.75 9.78
N ASP A 117 -3.25 8.72 9.48
CA ASP A 117 -2.02 8.40 10.22
C ASP A 117 -0.96 9.50 10.12
N VAL A 118 -0.74 10.03 8.92
CA VAL A 118 0.18 11.14 8.68
C VAL A 118 -0.32 12.41 9.37
N SER A 119 -1.61 12.69 9.34
CA SER A 119 -2.22 13.85 10.03
C SER A 119 -2.02 13.76 11.55
N LEU A 120 -2.23 12.58 12.13
CA LEU A 120 -1.98 12.33 13.56
C LEU A 120 -0.50 12.49 13.92
N TYR A 121 0.40 11.98 13.08
CA TYR A 121 1.84 12.12 13.25
C TYR A 121 2.27 13.60 13.26
N ILE A 122 1.78 14.40 12.31
CA ILE A 122 2.06 15.84 12.22
C ILE A 122 1.53 16.59 13.44
N ARG A 123 0.36 16.17 13.98
CA ARG A 123 -0.24 16.72 15.21
C ARG A 123 0.50 16.33 16.50
N GLY A 124 1.57 15.55 16.40
CA GLY A 124 2.44 15.20 17.53
C GLY A 124 2.27 13.78 18.05
N ASP A 125 1.34 12.99 17.50
CA ASP A 125 1.20 11.57 17.86
C ASP A 125 2.26 10.72 17.13
N ARG A 126 3.46 10.71 17.69
CA ARG A 126 4.61 9.97 17.16
C ARG A 126 4.67 8.53 17.66
N ARG A 127 3.57 7.99 18.22
CA ARG A 127 3.54 6.61 18.68
C ARG A 127 3.80 5.64 17.52
N PRO A 128 4.45 4.50 17.77
CA PRO A 128 4.50 3.41 16.81
C PRO A 128 3.09 3.01 16.37
N MET A 129 2.91 2.62 15.11
CA MET A 129 1.63 2.03 14.67
C MET A 129 1.29 0.84 15.58
N GLU A 130 0.05 0.75 16.08
CA GLU A 130 -0.33 -0.11 17.20
C GLU A 130 0.29 -1.52 17.16
N ILE A 131 1.44 -1.65 17.83
CA ILE A 131 2.11 -2.91 18.06
C ILE A 131 1.29 -3.64 19.13
N ALA A 132 1.02 -4.92 18.91
CA ALA A 132 0.43 -5.75 19.96
C ALA A 132 1.35 -5.68 21.18
N SER A 133 0.83 -5.21 22.31
CA SER A 133 1.56 -5.29 23.57
C SER A 133 1.85 -6.76 23.84
N SER A 134 3.13 -7.09 23.97
CA SER A 134 3.62 -8.39 24.44
C SER A 134 2.94 -8.82 25.73
#